data_AF-A0AAD5BSB0-F1
#
_entry.id   AF-A0AAD5BSB0-F1
#
_cell.length_a   1.000
_cell.length_b   1.000
_cell.length_c   1.000
_cell.angle_alpha   90.00
_cell.angle_beta   90.00
_cell.angle_gamma   90.00
#
_symmetry.space_group_name_H-M   'P 1'
#
loop_
_entity.id
_entity.type
_entity.pdbx_description
1 polymer ?
#
loop_
_entity_poly.entity_id
_entity_poly.type
_entity_poly.pdbx_seq_one_letter_code
_entity_poly.pdbx_strand_id
1 'polypeptide(L)'
;RAILCRRAVRVKSQLTSHKRFARAFMTYCQIVDCARLYLTNDLDGPPKLIGWKEKDKTLLVDPEEISCLKMIENLNEKADSVYELYSNPNPTHENGSVWHDIVMSPTRMNIQKELKYYIQKIESKKG
;
A
#
# COMPACT_ATOMS: atom_id res chain seq x y z
N ARG A 1 -3.17 -6.81 -3.02
CA ARG A 1 -3.80 -7.85 -2.15
C ARG A 1 -5.29 -8.08 -2.44
N ALA A 2 -6.19 -7.09 -2.34
CA ALA A 2 -7.64 -7.30 -2.54
C ALA A 2 -8.02 -7.96 -3.88
N ILE A 3 -7.37 -7.55 -4.97
CA ILE A 3 -7.52 -8.13 -6.32
C ILE A 3 -7.12 -9.62 -6.31
N LEU A 4 -5.94 -9.94 -5.79
CA LEU A 4 -5.42 -11.31 -5.69
C LEU A 4 -6.33 -12.21 -4.83
N CYS A 5 -6.79 -11.69 -3.69
CA CYS A 5 -7.66 -12.43 -2.78
C CYS A 5 -9.15 -12.41 -3.18
N ARG A 6 -9.50 -11.76 -4.31
CA ARG A 6 -10.90 -11.58 -4.77
C ARG A 6 -11.85 -11.05 -3.69
N ARG A 7 -11.35 -10.17 -2.81
CA ARG A 7 -12.15 -9.59 -1.71
C ARG A 7 -12.67 -8.21 -2.11
N ALA A 8 -13.97 -8.00 -1.94
CA ALA A 8 -14.54 -6.66 -2.04
C ALA A 8 -14.02 -5.78 -0.89
N VAL A 9 -13.57 -4.58 -1.22
CA VAL A 9 -13.05 -3.60 -0.25
C VAL A 9 -13.78 -2.28 -0.43
N ARG A 10 -14.35 -1.77 0.65
CA ARG A 10 -14.90 -0.41 0.70
C ARG A 10 -13.74 0.57 0.86
N VAL A 11 -13.22 1.06 -0.26
CA VAL A 11 -11.99 1.87 -0.31
C VAL A 11 -12.00 3.03 0.70
N LYS A 12 -13.04 3.87 0.69
CA LYS A 12 -13.15 5.01 1.62
C LYS A 12 -13.09 4.62 3.09
N SER A 13 -13.80 3.55 3.47
CA SER A 13 -13.77 3.03 4.85
C SER A 13 -12.37 2.53 5.22
N GLN A 14 -11.69 1.86 4.29
CA GLN A 14 -10.32 1.37 4.47
C GLN A 14 -9.34 2.54 4.67
N LEU A 15 -9.40 3.54 3.79
CA LEU A 15 -8.57 4.75 3.87
C LEU A 15 -8.78 5.49 5.19
N THR A 16 -10.04 5.67 5.60
CA THR A 16 -10.40 6.31 6.88
C THR A 16 -9.83 5.54 8.06
N SER A 17 -9.94 4.22 8.06
CA SER A 17 -9.43 3.35 9.12
C SER A 17 -7.90 3.44 9.21
N HIS A 18 -7.19 3.34 8.08
CA HIS A 18 -5.73 3.42 8.04
C HIS A 18 -5.21 4.79 8.49
N LYS A 19 -5.84 5.88 8.04
CA LYS A 19 -5.48 7.25 8.46
C LYS A 19 -5.64 7.44 9.96
N ARG A 20 -6.74 6.94 10.54
CA ARG A 20 -6.97 6.98 12.00
C ARG A 20 -5.93 6.16 12.75
N PHE A 21 -5.62 4.96 12.26
CA PHE A 21 -4.57 4.13 12.84
C PHE A 21 -3.23 4.86 12.87
N ALA A 22 -2.82 5.44 11.74
CA ALA A 22 -1.54 6.15 11.63
C ALA A 22 -1.44 7.33 12.61
N ARG A 23 -2.50 8.15 12.72
CA ARG A 23 -2.59 9.26 13.68
C ARG A 23 -2.49 8.82 15.14
N ALA A 24 -3.13 7.70 15.48
CA ALA A 24 -3.22 7.23 16.85
C ALA A 24 -2.01 6.40 17.29
N PHE A 25 -1.21 5.89 16.35
CA PHE A 25 -0.19 4.89 16.65
C PHE A 25 0.86 5.36 17.67
N MET A 26 1.33 6.61 17.56
CA MET A 26 2.33 7.14 18.51
C MET A 26 1.76 7.26 19.93
N THR A 27 0.52 7.77 20.07
CA THR A 27 -0.18 7.84 21.36
C THR A 27 -0.47 6.44 21.91
N TYR A 28 -0.86 5.50 21.06
CA TYR A 28 -1.04 4.10 21.42
C TYR A 28 0.23 3.50 22.02
N CYS A 29 1.40 3.79 21.43
CA CYS A 29 2.68 3.32 21.95
C CYS A 29 3.05 3.95 23.30
N GLN A 30 2.51 5.12 23.67
CA GLN A 30 2.77 5.70 24.99
C GLN A 30 2.08 4.92 26.11
N ILE A 31 0.90 4.34 25.83
CA ILE A 31 0.05 3.67 26.83
C ILE A 31 0.11 2.14 26.79
N VAL A 32 0.79 1.56 25.79
CA VAL A 32 0.95 0.10 25.64
C VAL A 32 2.41 -0.29 25.81
N ASP A 33 2.66 -1.29 26.65
CA ASP A 33 4.01 -1.75 27.00
C ASP A 33 4.68 -2.55 25.87
N CYS A 34 3.93 -3.34 25.11
CA CYS A 34 4.50 -4.27 24.12
C CYS A 34 3.93 -4.02 22.71
N ALA A 35 4.02 -2.78 22.23
CA ALA A 35 3.54 -2.42 20.90
C ALA A 35 4.50 -2.94 19.80
N ARG A 36 3.94 -3.45 18.70
CA ARG A 36 4.68 -3.87 17.51
C ARG A 36 3.98 -3.37 16.25
N LEU A 37 4.75 -2.84 15.32
CA LEU A 37 4.29 -2.39 14.01
C LEU A 37 4.94 -3.24 12.93
N TYR A 38 4.09 -3.87 12.12
CA TYR A 38 4.51 -4.71 11.02
C TYR A 38 4.07 -4.13 9.68
N LEU A 39 4.96 -4.16 8.70
CA LEU A 39 4.69 -3.85 7.30
C LEU A 39 4.38 -5.15 6.54
N THR A 40 3.28 -5.17 5.80
CA THR A 40 2.83 -6.35 5.03
C THR A 40 2.66 -6.04 3.55
N ASN A 41 3.56 -5.23 3.00
CA ASN A 41 3.50 -4.80 1.60
C ASN A 41 4.00 -5.88 0.64
N ASP A 42 4.92 -6.72 1.09
CA ASP A 42 5.37 -7.88 0.33
C ASP A 42 4.22 -8.88 0.16
N LEU A 43 4.04 -9.38 -1.06
CA LEU A 43 2.97 -10.31 -1.41
C LEU A 43 3.29 -11.74 -0.96
N ASP A 44 4.57 -12.11 -0.97
CA ASP A 44 5.04 -13.48 -0.73
C ASP A 44 6.01 -13.58 0.47
N GLY A 45 6.27 -12.48 1.17
CA GLY A 45 7.15 -12.41 2.33
C GLY A 45 6.42 -12.38 3.68
N PRO A 46 7.10 -12.78 4.78
CA PRO A 46 6.59 -12.56 6.13
C PRO A 46 6.46 -11.06 6.44
N PRO A 47 5.56 -10.66 7.35
CA PRO A 47 5.48 -9.28 7.80
C PRO A 47 6.82 -8.76 8.32
N LYS A 48 7.29 -7.61 7.79
CA LYS A 48 8.52 -6.95 8.25
C LYS A 48 8.23 -6.16 9.52
N LEU A 49 8.96 -6.41 10.61
CA LEU A 49 8.86 -5.59 11.83
C LEU A 49 9.55 -4.25 11.58
N ILE A 50 8.79 -3.14 11.65
CA ILE A 50 9.28 -1.78 11.36
C ILE A 50 9.23 -0.84 12.58
N GLY A 51 8.60 -1.29 13.66
CA GLY A 51 8.65 -0.61 14.94
C GLY A 51 8.29 -1.52 16.10
N TRP A 52 8.95 -1.35 17.24
CA TRP A 52 8.64 -2.09 18.45
C TRP A 52 8.91 -1.25 19.71
N LYS A 53 8.11 -1.49 20.74
CA LYS A 53 8.31 -0.96 22.09
C LYS A 53 8.36 -2.13 23.07
N GLU A 54 9.25 -2.02 24.06
CA GLU A 54 9.29 -2.92 25.20
C GLU A 54 9.04 -2.14 26.50
N LYS A 55 8.01 -2.52 27.25
CA LYS A 55 7.64 -1.97 28.55
C LYS A 55 7.73 -0.44 28.62
N ASP A 56 8.65 0.05 29.43
CA ASP A 56 8.93 1.44 29.74
C ASP A 56 9.92 2.09 28.76
N LYS A 57 10.47 1.32 27.80
CA LYS A 57 11.37 1.87 26.78
C LYS A 57 10.61 2.72 25.77
N THR A 58 11.35 3.62 25.12
CA THR A 58 10.86 4.37 23.97
C THR A 58 10.61 3.46 22.77
N LEU A 59 9.68 3.85 21.91
CA LEU A 59 9.42 3.15 20.66
C LEU A 59 10.66 3.22 19.76
N LEU A 60 11.19 2.06 19.38
CA LEU A 60 12.23 1.93 18.36
C LEU A 60 11.58 1.71 17.00
N VAL A 61 12.03 2.45 16.00
CA VAL A 61 11.52 2.38 14.62
C VAL A 61 12.66 2.38 13.63
N ASP A 62 12.44 1.72 12.49
CA ASP A 62 13.27 1.93 11.31
C ASP A 62 12.89 3.30 10.71
N PRO A 63 13.81 4.29 10.66
CA PRO A 63 13.50 5.64 10.20
C PRO A 63 13.05 5.72 8.75
N GLU A 64 13.53 4.81 7.89
CA GLU A 64 13.16 4.77 6.47
C GLU A 64 11.76 4.18 6.32
N GLU A 65 11.49 3.06 6.99
CA GLU A 65 10.22 2.35 6.86
C GLU A 65 9.07 3.07 7.58
N ILE A 66 9.32 3.73 8.71
CA ILE A 66 8.26 4.43 9.46
C ILE A 66 7.69 5.64 8.69
N SER A 67 8.41 6.12 7.67
CA SER A 67 7.94 7.21 6.79
C SER A 67 6.58 6.89 6.15
N CYS A 68 6.28 5.61 5.90
CA CYS A 68 4.99 5.19 5.36
C CYS A 68 3.83 5.56 6.27
N LEU A 69 4.04 5.59 7.60
CA LEU A 69 3.01 5.93 8.57
C LEU A 69 2.63 7.42 8.45
N LYS A 70 3.62 8.31 8.29
CA LYS A 70 3.40 9.74 8.04
C LYS A 70 2.67 9.98 6.73
N MET A 71 3.01 9.21 5.69
CA MET A 71 2.32 9.28 4.41
C MET A 71 0.84 8.86 4.54
N ILE A 72 0.56 7.77 5.25
CA ILE A 72 -0.81 7.28 5.50
C ILE A 72 -1.60 8.25 6.39
N GLU A 73 -0.97 8.87 7.39
CA GLU A 73 -1.60 9.88 8.24
C GLU A 73 -2.11 11.08 7.44
N ASN A 74 -1.41 11.43 6.35
CA ASN A 74 -1.70 12.59 5.51
C ASN A 74 -2.44 12.24 4.21
N LEU A 75 -2.90 11.00 4.04
CA LEU A 75 -3.68 10.62 2.86
C LEU A 75 -5.00 11.39 2.79
N ASN A 76 -5.50 11.59 1.56
CA ASN A 76 -6.83 12.13 1.30
C ASN A 76 -7.85 10.98 1.23
N GLU A 77 -8.59 10.74 2.31
CA GLU A 77 -9.57 9.66 2.38
C GLU A 77 -10.82 9.90 1.52
N LYS A 78 -10.95 11.10 0.96
CA LYS A 78 -12.02 11.50 0.03
C LYS A 78 -11.55 11.51 -1.43
N ALA A 79 -10.32 11.08 -1.71
CA ALA A 79 -9.79 11.01 -3.05
C ALA A 79 -10.67 10.11 -3.93
N ASP A 80 -11.04 10.62 -5.10
CA ASP A 80 -11.73 9.85 -6.13
C ASP A 80 -10.76 9.30 -7.18
N SER A 81 -9.49 9.75 -7.10
CA SER A 81 -8.39 9.32 -7.96
C SER A 81 -7.14 8.99 -7.15
N VAL A 82 -6.31 8.07 -7.65
CA VAL A 82 -5.02 7.76 -7.01
C VAL A 82 -4.08 8.97 -6.96
N TYR A 83 -4.21 9.90 -7.92
CA TYR A 83 -3.43 11.13 -7.98
C TYR A 83 -3.78 12.13 -6.88
N GLU A 84 -4.97 11.99 -6.30
CA GLU A 84 -5.44 12.83 -5.19
C GLU A 84 -5.18 12.18 -3.84
N LEU A 85 -4.77 10.90 -3.82
CA LEU A 85 -4.69 10.10 -2.60
C LEU A 85 -3.58 10.57 -1.66
N TYR A 86 -2.43 10.96 -2.19
CA TYR A 86 -1.28 11.41 -1.42
C TYR A 86 -1.00 12.89 -1.65
N SER A 87 -0.62 13.58 -0.58
CA SER A 87 -0.11 14.96 -0.64
C SER A 87 1.33 14.98 -1.18
N ASN A 88 1.85 16.15 -1.56
CA ASN A 88 3.20 16.26 -2.11
C ASN A 88 4.32 15.98 -1.07
N PRO A 89 5.35 15.18 -1.42
CA PRO A 89 5.53 14.50 -2.71
C PRO A 89 4.59 13.30 -2.86
N ASN A 90 3.91 13.24 -4.00
CA ASN A 90 2.97 12.15 -4.28
C ASN A 90 3.73 11.00 -4.98
N PRO A 91 3.82 9.80 -4.36
CA PRO A 91 4.55 8.66 -4.90
C PRO A 91 3.97 8.13 -6.22
N THR A 92 2.72 8.49 -6.57
CA THR A 92 2.14 8.11 -7.87
C THR A 92 2.74 8.87 -9.05
N HIS A 93 3.44 9.98 -8.79
CA HIS A 93 4.08 10.82 -9.80
C HIS A 93 5.60 10.66 -9.84
N GLU A 94 6.17 9.85 -8.96
CA GLU A 94 7.62 9.62 -8.92
C GLU A 94 8.07 8.78 -10.13
N ASN A 95 9.23 9.13 -10.68
CA ASN A 95 9.91 8.33 -11.70
C ASN A 95 10.26 6.95 -11.08
N GLY A 96 9.98 5.86 -11.80
CA GLY A 96 10.08 4.51 -11.21
C GLY A 96 8.79 4.01 -10.57
N SER A 97 7.76 4.85 -10.44
CA SER A 97 6.48 4.42 -9.88
C SER A 97 5.71 3.55 -10.88
N VAL A 98 5.09 2.47 -10.38
CA VAL A 98 4.22 1.60 -11.18
C VAL A 98 3.09 2.38 -11.88
N TRP A 99 2.61 3.45 -11.25
CA TRP A 99 1.56 4.30 -11.82
C TRP A 99 2.05 5.02 -13.08
N HIS A 100 3.23 5.62 -13.03
CA HIS A 100 3.80 6.31 -14.19
C HIS A 100 4.28 5.31 -15.25
N ASP A 101 5.12 4.36 -14.85
CA ASP A 101 5.88 3.52 -15.78
C ASP A 101 5.05 2.41 -16.42
N ILE A 102 4.00 1.94 -15.73
CA ILE A 102 3.21 0.79 -16.17
C ILE A 102 1.77 1.21 -16.45
N VAL A 103 1.08 1.84 -15.48
CA VAL A 103 -0.36 2.12 -15.60
C VAL A 103 -0.65 3.21 -16.62
N MET A 104 0.15 4.28 -16.65
CA MET A 104 -0.02 5.40 -17.58
C MET A 104 0.79 5.25 -18.87
N SER A 105 1.56 4.17 -19.03
CA SER A 105 2.36 3.95 -20.22
C SER A 105 1.49 3.91 -21.49
N PRO A 106 1.84 4.65 -22.56
CA PRO A 106 1.07 4.67 -23.80
C PRO A 106 1.03 3.31 -24.50
N THR A 107 2.01 2.43 -24.22
CA THR A 107 2.07 1.08 -24.80
C THR A 107 1.25 0.05 -24.03
N ARG A 108 0.76 0.39 -22.82
CA ARG A 108 0.00 -0.53 -21.94
C ARG A 108 -1.15 -1.23 -22.66
N MET A 109 -1.95 -0.47 -23.42
CA MET A 109 -3.11 -1.02 -24.13
C MET A 109 -2.73 -2.06 -25.18
N ASN A 110 -1.64 -1.85 -25.91
CA ASN A 110 -1.16 -2.79 -26.92
C ASN A 110 -0.62 -4.06 -26.26
N ILE A 111 0.19 -3.91 -25.20
CA ILE A 111 0.72 -5.03 -24.42
C ILE A 111 -0.43 -5.86 -23.83
N GLN A 112 -1.45 -5.24 -23.26
CA GLN A 112 -2.60 -5.95 -22.71
C GLN A 112 -3.40 -6.72 -23.77
N LYS A 113 -3.58 -6.17 -24.97
CA LYS A 113 -4.24 -6.87 -26.08
C LYS A 113 -3.44 -8.10 -26.52
N GLU A 114 -2.14 -7.96 -26.66
CA GLU A 114 -1.24 -9.04 -27.04
C GLU A 114 -1.22 -10.16 -25.99
N LEU A 115 -1.06 -9.81 -24.71
CA LEU A 115 -1.14 -10.76 -23.60
C LEU A 115 -2.47 -11.51 -23.60
N LYS A 116 -3.59 -10.79 -23.75
CA LYS A 116 -4.92 -11.40 -23.80
C LYS A 116 -5.04 -12.37 -24.98
N TYR A 117 -4.56 -12.00 -26.16
CA TYR A 117 -4.57 -12.88 -27.34
C TYR A 117 -3.81 -14.19 -27.08
N TYR A 118 -2.58 -14.11 -26.54
CA TYR A 118 -1.78 -15.30 -26.26
C TYR A 118 -2.36 -16.17 -25.15
N ILE A 119 -2.88 -15.57 -24.08
CA ILE A 119 -3.57 -16.31 -23.00
C ILE A 119 -4.75 -17.09 -23.58
N GLN A 120 -5.62 -16.42 -24.35
CA GLN A 120 -6.77 -17.07 -24.99
C GLN A 120 -6.33 -18.19 -25.93
N LYS A 121 -5.30 -17.97 -26.75
CA LYS A 121 -4.75 -19.01 -27.65
C LYS A 121 -4.23 -20.23 -26.91
N ILE A 122 -3.65 -20.06 -25.72
CA ILE A 122 -3.17 -21.16 -24.87
C ILE A 122 -4.36 -21.88 -24.21
N GLU A 123 -5.33 -21.13 -23.69
CA GLU A 123 -6.52 -21.69 -23.05
C GLU A 123 -7.38 -22.49 -24.04
N SER A 124 -7.57 -22.00 -25.28
CA SER A 124 -8.29 -22.72 -26.35
C SER A 124 -7.62 -24.01 -26.82
N LYS A 125 -6.33 -24.21 -26.51
CA LYS A 125 -5.60 -25.45 -26.84
C LYS A 125 -5.67 -26.51 -25.74
N LYS A 126 -6.15 -26.13 -24.55
CA LYS A 126 -6.27 -27.03 -23.38
C LYS A 126 -7.70 -27.56 -23.16
N GLY A 127 -8.69 -26.99 -23.86
CA GLY A 127 -10.06 -27.52 -23.96
C GLY A 127 -10.22 -28.36 -25.21
#